data_AF-Q1ILX6-F1
#
_entry.id   AF-Q1ILX6-F1
#
_cell.length_a   1.000
_cell.length_b   1.000
_cell.length_c   1.000
_cell.angle_alpha   90.00
_cell.angle_beta   90.00
_cell.angle_gamma   90.00
#
_symmetry.space_group_name_H-M   'P 1'
#
loop_
_entity.id
_entity.type
_entity.pdbx_description
1 polymer ?
#
loop_
_entity_poly.entity_id
_entity_poly.type
_entity_poly.pdbx_seq_one_letter_code
_entity_poly.pdbx_strand_id
1 'polypeptide(L)'
;MPSKRELGPNSAGQSGDQQDISDLTDANDESVEELLEESNAFEAEAVLGAEDAEPADEAEVTTHELPEDDIPAEYRNDQNRDV
;
A
#
# COMPACT_ATOMS: atom_id res chain seq x y z
N MET A 1 -21.57 36.92 -26.67
CA MET A 1 -20.25 37.00 -26.02
C MET A 1 -20.29 36.13 -24.78
N PRO A 2 -19.52 35.02 -24.67
CA PRO A 2 -19.60 34.13 -23.51
C PRO A 2 -18.80 34.67 -22.31
N SER A 3 -19.33 34.41 -21.10
CA SER A 3 -18.89 34.91 -19.79
C SER A 3 -17.62 34.21 -19.28
N LYS A 4 -16.87 34.94 -18.45
CA LYS A 4 -15.57 34.56 -17.91
C LYS A 4 -15.71 33.91 -16.53
N ARG A 5 -15.51 32.59 -16.49
CA ARG A 5 -14.96 31.72 -15.41
C ARG A 5 -15.69 31.69 -14.05
N GLU A 6 -16.14 30.50 -13.66
CA GLU A 6 -15.99 30.05 -12.27
C GLU A 6 -15.77 28.53 -12.25
N LEU A 7 -14.51 28.16 -12.20
CA LEU A 7 -14.05 26.83 -11.79
C LEU A 7 -13.98 26.90 -10.26
N GLY A 8 -14.85 26.16 -9.56
CA GLY A 8 -14.94 26.17 -8.08
C GLY A 8 -13.68 25.63 -7.39
N PRO A 9 -13.57 25.73 -6.05
CA PRO A 9 -12.38 25.32 -5.28
C PRO A 9 -11.99 23.84 -5.44
N ASN A 10 -12.86 23.01 -6.03
CA ASN A 10 -12.60 21.61 -6.37
C ASN A 10 -12.12 21.40 -7.82
N SER A 11 -11.73 22.47 -8.52
CA SER A 11 -11.28 22.40 -9.93
C SER A 11 -9.78 22.14 -10.07
N ALA A 12 -9.15 21.60 -9.02
CA ALA A 12 -7.85 20.96 -9.16
C ALA A 12 -8.03 19.75 -10.06
N GLY A 13 -8.04 20.00 -11.38
CA GLY A 13 -7.91 18.96 -12.37
C GLY A 13 -6.73 18.10 -11.97
N GLN A 14 -6.94 16.78 -11.96
CA GLN A 14 -5.86 15.80 -11.91
C GLN A 14 -5.07 15.95 -13.21
N SER A 15 -4.29 17.01 -13.28
CA SER A 15 -3.39 17.34 -14.38
C SER A 15 -2.02 16.84 -13.96
N GLY A 16 -1.87 15.53 -14.06
CA GLY A 16 -0.62 14.82 -13.91
C GLY A 16 -0.79 13.50 -14.62
N ASP A 17 -0.41 13.45 -15.89
CA ASP A 17 -0.12 12.18 -16.54
C ASP A 17 1.04 11.58 -15.74
N GLN A 18 0.80 10.51 -14.99
CA GLN A 18 1.86 9.76 -14.32
C GLN A 18 2.65 8.91 -15.32
N GLN A 19 2.20 8.88 -16.58
CA GLN A 19 2.91 8.27 -17.69
C GLN A 19 4.22 9.06 -17.89
N ASP A 20 5.36 8.36 -17.92
CA ASP A 20 6.75 8.86 -17.84
C ASP A 20 7.33 9.15 -16.43
N ILE A 21 6.56 9.01 -15.35
CA ILE A 21 7.17 8.87 -14.01
C ILE A 21 7.44 7.37 -13.82
N SER A 22 8.70 7.01 -13.61
CA SER A 22 9.07 5.64 -13.31
C SER A 22 8.37 5.19 -12.03
N ASP A 23 7.61 4.09 -12.08
CA ASP A 23 7.06 3.42 -10.89
C ASP A 23 8.17 2.88 -9.97
N LEU A 24 9.40 2.77 -10.51
CA LEU A 24 10.58 2.55 -9.71
C LEU A 24 10.80 3.82 -8.88
N THR A 25 10.38 3.75 -7.62
CA THR A 25 10.84 4.68 -6.60
C THR A 25 12.36 4.62 -6.68
N ASP A 26 13.01 5.77 -6.88
CA ASP A 26 14.45 5.91 -6.66
C ASP A 26 14.66 5.69 -5.16
N ALA A 27 14.61 4.42 -4.75
CA ALA A 27 14.98 4.00 -3.42
C ALA A 27 16.49 4.24 -3.40
N ASN A 28 16.91 5.37 -2.84
CA ASN A 28 18.24 5.41 -2.28
C ASN A 28 18.34 4.19 -1.37
N ASP A 29 19.36 3.35 -1.56
CA ASP A 29 19.58 2.16 -0.74
C ASP A 29 19.86 2.63 0.69
N GLU A 30 18.80 2.89 1.45
CA GLU A 30 18.86 3.33 2.85
C GLU A 30 19.00 2.11 3.75
N SER A 31 19.89 2.21 4.73
CA SER A 31 20.07 1.14 5.73
C SER A 31 19.07 1.25 6.88
N VAL A 32 18.82 0.15 7.60
CA VAL A 32 17.98 0.17 8.82
C VAL A 32 18.47 1.20 9.84
N GLU A 33 19.80 1.35 9.99
CA GLU A 33 20.39 2.32 10.91
C GLU A 33 20.11 3.77 10.48
N GLU A 34 20.20 4.06 9.18
CA GLU A 34 19.89 5.38 8.60
C GLU A 34 18.41 5.74 8.78
N LEU A 35 17.49 4.81 8.51
CA LEU A 35 16.05 5.01 8.73
C LEU A 35 15.71 5.31 10.19
N LEU A 36 16.38 4.66 11.13
CA LEU A 36 16.20 4.95 12.57
C LEU A 36 16.75 6.32 12.94
N GLU A 37 17.88 6.73 12.34
CA GLU A 37 18.47 8.06 12.55
C GLU A 37 17.57 9.18 12.02
N GLU A 38 16.85 8.91 10.92
CA GLU A 38 15.86 9.81 10.33
C GLU A 38 14.48 9.72 11.00
N SER A 39 14.33 8.91 12.04
CA SER A 39 13.05 8.66 12.75
C SER A 39 11.95 8.01 11.90
N ASN A 40 12.32 7.30 10.84
CA ASN A 40 11.43 6.49 10.00
C ASN A 40 11.31 5.05 10.56
N ALA A 41 10.85 4.93 11.81
CA ALA A 41 10.85 3.66 12.53
C ALA A 41 9.90 2.60 11.93
N PHE A 42 8.82 3.03 11.26
CA PHE A 42 7.88 2.11 10.62
C PHE A 42 8.50 1.48 9.37
N GLU A 43 9.18 2.29 8.57
CA GLU A 43 9.92 1.87 7.40
C GLU A 43 11.11 0.98 7.78
N ALA A 44 11.82 1.32 8.86
CA ALA A 44 12.92 0.51 9.40
C ALA A 44 12.47 -0.90 9.81
N GLU A 45 11.30 -1.04 10.44
CA GLU A 45 10.73 -2.35 10.80
C GLU A 45 10.39 -3.19 9.55
N ALA A 46 9.82 -2.56 8.52
CA ALA A 46 9.49 -3.23 7.28
C ALA A 46 10.74 -3.72 6.52
N VAL A 47 11.80 -2.89 6.46
CA VAL A 47 13.08 -3.27 5.83
C VAL A 47 13.77 -4.38 6.62
N LEU A 48 13.84 -4.26 7.95
CA LEU A 48 14.41 -5.29 8.81
C LEU A 48 13.71 -6.65 8.60
N GLY A 49 12.38 -6.66 8.53
CA GLY A 49 11.63 -7.89 8.29
C GLY A 49 11.88 -8.51 6.91
N ALA A 50 12.20 -7.70 5.90
CA ALA A 50 12.55 -8.18 4.56
C ALA A 50 14.00 -8.69 4.47
N GLU A 51 14.93 -8.04 5.18
CA GLU A 51 16.36 -8.43 5.21
C GLU A 51 16.63 -9.64 6.10
N ASP A 52 15.90 -9.78 7.21
CA ASP A 52 15.99 -10.92 8.14
C ASP A 52 15.12 -12.12 7.72
N ALA A 53 14.31 -11.96 6.66
CA ALA A 53 13.48 -13.05 6.16
C ALA A 53 14.36 -14.23 5.72
N GLU A 54 13.98 -15.44 6.17
CA GLU A 54 14.53 -16.66 5.59
C GLU A 54 14.28 -16.65 4.08
N PRO A 55 15.22 -17.17 3.27
CA PRO A 55 15.06 -17.15 1.82
C PRO A 55 13.78 -17.89 1.44
N ALA A 56 13.08 -17.35 0.44
CA ALA A 56 11.74 -17.80 0.06
C ALA A 56 11.67 -19.29 -0.34
N ASP A 57 12.81 -19.88 -0.69
CA ASP A 57 12.95 -21.30 -1.05
C ASP A 57 13.11 -22.23 0.18
N GLU A 58 13.32 -21.69 1.38
CA GLU A 58 13.61 -22.45 2.61
C GLU A 58 12.39 -22.64 3.53
N ALA A 59 11.30 -21.87 3.37
CA ALA A 59 10.09 -22.03 4.20
C ALA A 59 8.77 -21.82 3.42
N GLU A 60 7.90 -22.84 3.44
CA GLU A 60 6.52 -22.74 2.93
C GLU A 60 5.62 -22.02 3.94
N VAL A 61 4.69 -21.19 3.44
CA VAL A 61 3.69 -20.54 4.29
C VAL A 61 2.67 -21.57 4.81
N THR A 62 2.57 -21.70 6.13
CA THR A 62 1.53 -22.52 6.76
C THR A 62 0.23 -21.72 6.86
N THR A 63 -0.79 -22.13 6.11
CA THR A 63 -2.13 -21.53 6.20
C THR A 63 -2.96 -22.19 7.32
N HIS A 64 -3.88 -21.42 7.91
CA HIS A 64 -4.87 -21.92 8.87
C HIS A 64 -6.27 -21.54 8.38
N GLU A 65 -7.16 -22.52 8.29
CA GLU A 65 -8.57 -22.31 7.95
C GLU A 65 -9.39 -22.17 9.23
N LEU A 66 -10.14 -21.07 9.35
CA LEU A 66 -11.05 -20.84 10.46
C LEU A 66 -12.48 -21.23 10.06
N PRO A 67 -13.29 -21.80 10.98
CA PRO A 67 -14.72 -21.99 10.74
C PRO A 67 -15.39 -20.68 10.31
N GLU A 68 -16.33 -20.74 9.38
CA GLU A 68 -17.01 -19.54 8.84
C GLU A 68 -17.65 -18.66 9.93
N ASP A 69 -18.13 -19.29 11.01
CA ASP A 69 -18.74 -18.61 12.17
C ASP A 69 -17.75 -17.76 12.98
N ASP A 70 -16.46 -18.13 12.98
CA ASP A 70 -15.37 -17.46 13.71
C ASP A 70 -14.69 -16.36 12.86
N ILE A 71 -15.07 -16.21 11.59
CA ILE A 71 -14.61 -15.12 10.74
C ILE A 71 -15.38 -13.84 11.13
N PRO A 72 -14.72 -12.70 11.39
CA PRO A 72 -15.42 -11.44 11.65
C PRO A 72 -16.33 -11.04 10.49
N ALA A 73 -17.44 -10.38 10.80
CA ALA A 73 -18.49 -10.07 9.82
C ALA A 73 -17.99 -9.22 8.64
N GLU A 74 -16.97 -8.39 8.86
CA GLU A 74 -16.32 -7.56 7.85
C GLU A 74 -15.64 -8.37 6.73
N TYR A 75 -15.29 -9.64 6.99
CA TYR A 75 -14.59 -10.54 6.07
C TYR A 75 -15.45 -11.69 5.57
N ARG A 76 -16.70 -11.81 6.05
CA ARG A 76 -17.65 -12.77 5.47
C ARG A 76 -18.07 -12.24 4.12
N ASN A 77 -17.77 -12.99 3.06
CA ASN A 77 -18.21 -12.64 1.72
C ASN A 77 -19.74 -12.78 1.65
N ASP A 78 -20.44 -11.66 1.80
CA ASP A 78 -21.88 -11.55 1.60
C ASP A 78 -22.22 -11.73 0.11
N GLN A 79 -22.17 -12.96 -0.40
CA GLN A 79 -22.59 -13.30 -1.76
C GLN A 79 -24.11 -13.21 -1.96
N ASN A 80 -24.84 -12.52 -1.09
CA ASN A 80 -26.27 -12.27 -1.22
C ASN A 80 -26.59 -10.77 -1.26
N ARG A 81 -25.86 -10.03 -2.10
CA ARG A 81 -26.34 -8.77 -2.66
C ARG A 81 -26.99 -9.08 -4.01
N ASP A 82 -28.27 -9.46 -3.92
CA ASP A 82 -29.27 -9.49 -4.99
C ASP A 82 -28.99 -10.44 -6.18
N VAL A 83 -29.57 -11.66 -6.11
CA VAL A 83 -30.41 -12.26 -7.18
C VAL A 83 -31.44 -13.24 -6.61
#